data_AF-A0A523N496-F1
#
_entry.id   AF-A0A523N496-F1
#
_cell.length_a   1.000
_cell.length_b   1.000
_cell.length_c   1.000
_cell.angle_alpha   90.00
_cell.angle_beta   90.00
_cell.angle_gamma   90.00
#
_symmetry.space_group_name_H-M   'P 1'
#
loop_
_entity.id
_entity.type
_entity.pdbx_description
1 polymer ?
#
loop_
_entity_poly.entity_id
_entity_poly.type
_entity_poly.pdbx_seq_one_letter_code
_entity_poly.pdbx_strand_id
1 'polypeptide(L)'
;MKNFLSLFVLSLLLITSCIKEETKLEAFNPEAFAYDLGNTWEVNATIIVTGFEQREGSGDTFEASISYSADMKTPDGKIVGNLYSDEIIISAEEEIIDIPLEVQFELDSTYSFGKYAIIFNIKDNYSQNSITGSVEFDLTE
;
A
#
# COMPACT_ATOMS: atom_id res chain seq x y z
N MET A 1 -9.39 -57.03 -2.13
CA MET A 1 -9.89 -55.79 -1.45
C MET A 1 -8.78 -54.93 -0.87
N LYS A 2 -7.71 -55.51 -0.29
CA LYS A 2 -6.56 -54.75 0.28
C LYS A 2 -5.82 -53.84 -0.72
N ASN A 3 -5.76 -54.24 -1.99
CA ASN A 3 -5.07 -53.48 -3.05
C ASN A 3 -5.88 -52.29 -3.59
N PHE A 4 -7.22 -52.30 -3.44
CA PHE A 4 -8.07 -51.19 -3.87
C PHE A 4 -8.03 -50.01 -2.89
N LEU A 5 -7.89 -50.30 -1.59
CA LEU A 5 -7.75 -49.27 -0.55
C LEU A 5 -6.42 -48.51 -0.69
N SER A 6 -5.35 -49.21 -1.07
CA SER A 6 -4.04 -48.61 -1.34
C SER A 6 -4.05 -47.65 -2.54
N LEU A 7 -4.85 -47.96 -3.57
CA LEU A 7 -4.97 -47.10 -4.76
C LEU A 7 -5.78 -45.83 -4.47
N PHE A 8 -6.81 -45.96 -3.62
CA PHE A 8 -7.66 -44.83 -3.23
C PHE A 8 -6.90 -43.81 -2.36
N VAL A 9 -6.05 -44.28 -1.44
CA VAL A 9 -5.20 -43.40 -0.61
C VAL A 9 -4.13 -42.68 -1.45
N LEU A 10 -3.57 -43.35 -2.47
CA LEU A 10 -2.59 -42.74 -3.37
C LEU A 10 -3.23 -41.69 -4.30
N SER A 11 -4.48 -41.91 -4.71
CA SER A 11 -5.28 -40.94 -5.49
C SER A 11 -5.63 -39.68 -4.68
N LEU A 12 -5.81 -39.80 -3.36
CA LEU A 12 -6.16 -38.67 -2.50
C LEU A 12 -4.98 -37.72 -2.23
N LEU A 13 -3.74 -38.21 -2.37
CA LEU A 13 -2.52 -37.41 -2.19
C LEU A 13 -2.16 -36.57 -3.43
N LEU A 14 -2.76 -36.86 -4.59
CA LEU A 14 -2.49 -36.14 -5.85
C LEU A 14 -3.38 -34.89 -6.03
N ILE A 15 -4.34 -34.64 -5.14
CA ILE A 15 -5.30 -33.51 -5.23
C ILE A 15 -4.95 -32.33 -4.30
N THR A 16 -3.87 -32.40 -3.50
CA THR A 16 -3.57 -31.37 -2.49
C THR A 16 -2.42 -30.42 -2.87
N SER A 17 -1.90 -30.48 -4.10
CA SER A 17 -0.70 -29.69 -4.48
C SER A 17 -0.98 -28.73 -5.63
N CYS A 18 -1.73 -27.67 -5.32
CA CYS A 18 -1.66 -26.35 -5.98
C CYS A 18 -2.43 -25.34 -5.13
N ILE A 19 -2.01 -25.15 -3.88
CA ILE A 19 -2.27 -23.87 -3.22
C ILE A 19 -1.29 -22.90 -3.87
N LYS A 20 -1.80 -22.04 -4.77
CA LYS A 20 -1.06 -20.89 -5.29
C LYS A 20 -0.64 -20.08 -4.07
N GLU A 21 0.64 -19.74 -3.97
CA GLU A 21 1.15 -18.91 -2.88
C GLU A 21 0.36 -17.59 -2.87
N GLU A 22 -0.27 -17.29 -1.74
CA GLU A 22 -1.12 -16.12 -1.61
C GLU A 22 -0.19 -14.91 -1.41
N THR A 23 -0.07 -14.07 -2.43
CA THR A 23 0.64 -12.79 -2.34
C THR A 23 -0.11 -11.92 -1.34
N LYS A 24 0.58 -11.53 -0.28
CA LYS A 24 0.04 -10.71 0.79
C LYS A 24 0.44 -9.26 0.55
N LEU A 25 -0.55 -8.38 0.42
CA LEU A 25 -0.34 -6.94 0.27
C LEU A 25 0.39 -6.41 1.51
N GLU A 26 1.52 -5.74 1.30
CA GLU A 26 2.36 -5.18 2.35
C GLU A 26 2.84 -3.76 2.01
N ALA A 27 3.06 -2.96 3.04
CA ALA A 27 3.60 -1.61 2.91
C ALA A 27 4.77 -1.42 3.87
N PHE A 28 5.86 -0.82 3.38
CA PHE A 28 7.13 -0.73 4.10
C PHE A 28 7.93 0.51 3.71
N ASN A 29 9.02 0.75 4.46
CA ASN A 29 9.91 1.91 4.34
C ASN A 29 9.19 3.26 4.22
N PRO A 30 8.25 3.59 5.13
CA PRO A 30 7.57 4.86 5.03
C PRO A 30 8.48 6.00 5.49
N GLU A 31 8.45 7.12 4.76
CA GLU A 31 9.21 8.33 5.06
C GLU A 31 8.27 9.54 4.97
N ALA A 32 8.44 10.51 5.87
CA ALA A 32 7.71 11.77 5.80
C ALA A 32 8.55 12.91 6.36
N PHE A 33 8.39 14.09 5.78
CA PHE A 33 9.01 15.32 6.23
C PHE A 33 8.15 16.52 5.85
N ALA A 34 8.36 17.62 6.55
CA ALA A 34 7.70 18.89 6.28
C ALA A 34 8.76 19.97 6.07
N TYR A 35 8.59 20.77 5.02
CA TYR A 35 9.45 21.92 4.71
C TYR A 35 8.75 23.22 5.07
N ASP A 36 9.44 24.07 5.83
CA ASP A 36 8.96 25.41 6.13
C ASP A 36 9.08 26.33 4.89
N LEU A 37 7.95 26.88 4.44
CA LEU A 37 7.86 27.88 3.37
C LEU A 37 7.62 29.31 3.92
N GLY A 38 7.71 29.49 5.24
CA GLY A 38 7.58 30.75 5.98
C GLY A 38 6.17 30.99 6.53
N ASN A 39 5.13 30.79 5.70
CA ASN A 39 3.72 30.92 6.12
C ASN A 39 2.96 29.59 6.11
N THR A 40 3.52 28.59 5.45
CA THR A 40 2.94 27.26 5.27
C THR A 40 4.05 26.23 5.38
N TRP A 41 3.65 24.98 5.57
CA TRP A 41 4.54 23.82 5.53
C TRP A 41 4.17 22.95 4.35
N GLU A 42 5.14 22.60 3.52
CA GLU A 42 4.96 21.58 2.49
C GLU A 42 5.29 20.22 3.08
N VAL A 43 4.28 19.38 3.24
CA VAL A 43 4.42 18.01 3.74
C VAL A 43 4.58 17.08 2.55
N ASN A 44 5.63 16.26 2.58
CA ASN A 44 5.84 15.19 1.63
C ASN A 44 5.94 13.87 2.39
N ALA A 45 5.32 12.82 1.88
CA ALA A 45 5.42 11.49 2.44
C ALA A 45 5.45 10.44 1.33
N THR A 46 6.17 9.35 1.59
CA THR A 46 6.26 8.20 0.70
C THR A 46 6.13 6.89 1.47
N ILE A 47 5.61 5.85 0.81
CA ILE A 47 5.61 4.47 1.29
C ILE A 47 5.70 3.52 0.11
N ILE A 48 6.37 2.39 0.28
CA ILE A 48 6.50 1.36 -0.77
C ILE A 48 5.45 0.28 -0.53
N VAL A 49 4.78 -0.16 -1.59
CA VAL A 49 3.79 -1.24 -1.57
C VAL A 49 4.25 -2.41 -2.41
N THR A 50 4.04 -3.63 -1.91
CA THR A 50 4.38 -4.90 -2.59
C THR A 50 3.30 -5.95 -2.35
N GLY A 51 3.37 -7.08 -3.06
CA GLY A 51 2.47 -8.22 -2.89
C GLY A 51 1.03 -7.95 -3.34
N PHE A 52 0.86 -7.11 -4.37
CA PHE A 52 -0.43 -6.80 -5.00
C PHE A 52 -0.73 -7.72 -6.19
N GLU A 53 -2.02 -7.86 -6.53
CA GLU A 53 -2.47 -8.61 -7.70
C GLU A 53 -2.12 -7.85 -8.98
N GLN A 54 -1.60 -8.60 -9.96
CA GLN A 54 -1.31 -8.12 -11.29
C GLN A 54 -2.15 -8.87 -12.31
N ARG A 55 -2.54 -8.18 -13.39
CA ARG A 55 -3.28 -8.75 -14.52
C ARG A 55 -2.49 -8.62 -15.80
N GLU A 56 -2.87 -9.41 -16.80
CA GLU A 56 -2.40 -9.17 -18.17
C GLU A 56 -2.95 -7.82 -18.65
N GLY A 57 -2.04 -6.91 -18.97
CA GLY A 57 -2.34 -5.61 -19.55
C GLY A 57 -2.54 -5.68 -21.07
N SER A 58 -2.38 -4.55 -21.75
CA SER A 58 -2.43 -4.51 -23.22
C SER A 58 -1.14 -5.07 -23.84
N GLY A 59 -1.22 -6.27 -24.40
CA GLY A 59 -0.06 -7.00 -24.94
C GLY A 59 0.50 -7.98 -23.91
N ASP A 60 1.78 -8.35 -24.04
CA ASP A 60 2.46 -9.26 -23.11
C ASP A 60 3.04 -8.47 -21.90
N THR A 61 2.21 -7.66 -21.24
CA THR A 61 2.60 -6.81 -20.09
C THR A 61 1.84 -7.19 -18.83
N PHE A 62 2.46 -6.97 -17.68
CA PHE A 62 1.82 -7.01 -16.37
C PHE A 62 1.27 -5.64 -16.02
N GLU A 63 0.08 -5.59 -15.45
CA GLU A 63 -0.58 -4.37 -15.02
C GLU A 63 -1.00 -4.47 -13.55
N ALA A 64 -0.73 -3.41 -12.79
CA ALA A 64 -1.16 -3.23 -11.40
C ALA A 64 -2.02 -1.97 -11.27
N SER A 65 -3.00 -1.99 -10.38
CA SER A 65 -3.84 -0.83 -10.05
C SER A 65 -3.96 -0.68 -8.54
N ILE A 66 -3.44 0.43 -8.01
CA ILE A 66 -3.43 0.76 -6.59
C ILE A 66 -4.13 2.11 -6.37
N SER A 67 -5.14 2.13 -5.51
CA SER A 67 -5.71 3.37 -4.99
C SER A 67 -5.20 3.62 -3.58
N TYR A 68 -4.90 4.88 -3.26
CA TYR A 68 -4.49 5.24 -1.91
C TYR A 68 -4.98 6.63 -1.50
N SER A 69 -5.10 6.83 -0.19
CA SER A 69 -5.37 8.13 0.41
C SER A 69 -4.48 8.37 1.61
N ALA A 70 -4.33 9.65 1.96
CA ALA A 70 -3.60 10.07 3.14
C ALA A 70 -4.53 10.80 4.11
N ASP A 71 -4.59 10.29 5.32
CA ASP A 71 -5.09 11.01 6.48
C ASP A 71 -3.91 11.50 7.32
N MET A 72 -4.15 12.48 8.18
CA MET A 72 -3.15 12.98 9.13
C MET A 72 -3.67 12.92 10.56
N LYS A 73 -2.86 12.38 11.45
CA LYS A 73 -3.05 12.50 12.90
C LYS A 73 -2.28 13.71 13.41
N THR A 74 -2.98 14.62 14.08
CA THR A 74 -2.43 15.82 14.70
C THR A 74 -1.81 15.51 16.08
N PRO A 75 -1.02 16.44 16.66
CA PRO A 75 -0.38 16.26 17.96
C PRO A 75 -1.35 16.01 19.12
N ASP A 76 -2.55 16.58 19.05
CA ASP A 76 -3.64 16.35 20.02
C ASP A 76 -4.41 15.03 19.79
N GLY A 77 -4.01 14.26 18.77
CA GLY A 77 -4.55 12.95 18.44
C GLY A 77 -5.78 12.96 17.54
N LYS A 78 -6.25 14.12 17.06
CA LYS A 78 -7.34 14.21 16.08
C LYS A 78 -6.89 13.67 14.72
N ILE A 79 -7.80 13.04 14.00
CA ILE A 79 -7.58 12.64 12.61
C ILE A 79 -8.23 13.66 11.68
N VAL A 80 -7.45 14.17 10.73
CA VAL A 80 -7.88 14.98 9.59
C VAL A 80 -7.81 14.07 8.37
N GLY A 81 -8.98 13.67 7.86
CA GLY A 81 -9.06 12.68 6.79
C GLY A 81 -9.03 13.28 5.37
N ASN A 82 -8.68 12.45 4.39
CA ASN A 82 -8.71 12.74 2.95
C ASN A 82 -7.95 14.02 2.58
N LEU A 83 -6.74 14.19 3.10
CA LEU A 83 -5.86 15.30 2.71
C LEU A 83 -5.33 15.11 1.29
N TYR A 84 -5.20 13.86 0.87
CA TYR A 84 -4.74 13.47 -0.45
C TYR A 84 -5.41 12.15 -0.84
N SER A 85 -5.62 11.95 -2.13
CA SER A 85 -6.02 10.66 -2.71
C SER A 85 -5.56 10.57 -4.15
N ASP A 86 -5.12 9.39 -4.56
CA ASP A 86 -4.78 9.11 -5.95
C ASP A 86 -5.02 7.63 -6.31
N GLU A 87 -5.03 7.36 -7.61
CA GLU A 87 -5.06 6.02 -8.19
C GLU A 87 -3.95 5.90 -9.23
N ILE A 88 -3.08 4.92 -9.04
CA ILE A 88 -1.98 4.63 -9.95
C ILE A 88 -2.29 3.33 -10.69
N ILE A 89 -2.23 3.41 -12.01
CA ILE A 89 -2.25 2.25 -12.90
C ILE A 89 -0.90 2.19 -13.60
N ILE A 90 -0.16 1.10 -13.41
CA ILE A 90 1.17 0.88 -13.98
C ILE A 90 1.13 -0.38 -14.83
N SER A 91 1.76 -0.32 -16.01
CA SER A 91 2.00 -1.49 -16.86
C SER A 91 3.49 -1.63 -17.16
N ALA A 92 4.01 -2.86 -17.13
CA ALA A 92 5.41 -3.18 -17.43
C ALA A 92 5.54 -4.52 -18.17
N GLU A 93 6.62 -4.70 -18.94
CA GLU A 93 6.90 -5.96 -19.65
C GLU A 93 7.31 -7.10 -18.70
N GLU A 94 7.78 -6.74 -17.50
CA GLU A 94 8.14 -7.67 -16.43
C GLU A 94 7.21 -7.48 -15.22
N GLU A 95 7.22 -8.46 -14.32
CA GLU A 95 6.44 -8.42 -13.08
C GLU A 95 6.81 -7.19 -12.24
N ILE A 96 5.80 -6.41 -11.85
CA ILE A 96 5.97 -5.22 -11.02
C ILE A 96 6.09 -5.69 -9.58
N ILE A 97 7.27 -5.49 -8.98
CA ILE A 97 7.55 -5.97 -7.62
C ILE A 97 7.05 -4.97 -6.58
N ASP A 98 7.37 -3.70 -6.77
CA ASP A 98 7.14 -2.63 -5.80
C ASP A 98 6.59 -1.38 -6.49
N ILE A 99 5.70 -0.67 -5.79
CA ILE A 99 5.16 0.63 -6.23
C ILE A 99 5.37 1.65 -5.11
N PRO A 100 6.15 2.73 -5.34
CA PRO A 100 6.22 3.85 -4.43
C PRO A 100 4.93 4.67 -4.53
N LEU A 101 4.32 4.96 -3.39
CA LEU A 101 3.18 5.86 -3.27
C LEU A 101 3.65 7.16 -2.65
N GLU A 102 3.29 8.29 -3.26
CA GLU A 102 3.77 9.61 -2.87
C GLU A 102 2.59 10.52 -2.54
N VAL A 103 2.76 11.34 -1.51
CA VAL A 103 1.76 12.30 -1.03
C VAL A 103 2.46 13.64 -0.85
N GLN A 104 1.83 14.70 -1.35
CA GLN A 104 2.27 16.07 -1.14
C GLN A 104 1.05 16.96 -0.86
N PHE A 105 1.11 17.75 0.21
CA PHE A 105 0.10 18.75 0.53
C PHE A 105 0.67 19.87 1.41
N GLU A 106 -0.02 21.00 1.48
CA GLU A 106 0.36 22.13 2.33
C GLU A 106 -0.44 22.16 3.64
N LEU A 107 0.22 22.53 4.74
CA LEU A 107 -0.40 22.91 6.00
C LEU A 107 -0.23 24.40 6.21
N ASP A 108 -1.31 25.09 6.56
CA ASP A 108 -1.26 26.51 6.88
C ASP A 108 -0.72 26.77 8.30
N SER A 109 -0.45 28.04 8.61
CA SER A 109 0.07 28.47 9.92
C SER A 109 -0.91 28.29 11.08
N THR A 110 -2.14 27.78 10.87
CA THR A 110 -3.08 27.48 11.96
C THR A 110 -2.78 26.16 12.64
N TYR A 111 -1.99 25.30 12.00
CA TYR A 111 -1.52 24.04 12.58
C TYR A 111 -0.41 24.29 13.61
N SER A 112 -0.52 23.64 14.77
CA SER A 112 0.43 23.77 15.88
C SER A 112 1.73 23.04 15.61
N PHE A 113 2.87 23.56 16.06
CA PHE A 113 4.10 22.78 16.12
C PHE A 113 3.94 21.49 16.93
N GLY A 114 4.68 20.45 16.54
CA GLY A 114 4.68 19.16 17.22
C GLY A 114 4.77 17.98 16.26
N LYS A 115 4.52 16.80 16.82
CA LYS A 115 4.61 15.52 16.13
C LYS A 115 3.27 15.14 15.50
N TYR A 116 3.29 14.93 14.20
CA TYR A 116 2.19 14.48 13.39
C TYR A 116 2.46 13.06 12.87
N ALA A 117 1.43 12.42 12.32
CA ALA A 117 1.61 11.20 11.55
C ALA A 117 0.76 11.22 10.29
N ILE A 118 1.34 10.79 9.16
CA ILE A 118 0.59 10.44 7.96
C ILE A 118 0.11 9.00 8.09
N ILE A 119 -1.12 8.76 7.66
CA ILE A 119 -1.74 7.44 7.62
C ILE A 119 -2.12 7.18 6.16
N PHE A 120 -1.37 6.28 5.53
CA PHE A 120 -1.65 5.80 4.18
C PHE A 120 -2.71 4.72 4.24
N ASN A 121 -3.85 4.93 3.60
CA ASN A 121 -4.86 3.91 3.36
C ASN A 121 -4.67 3.39 1.94
N ILE A 122 -4.29 2.13 1.78
CA ILE A 122 -3.85 1.58 0.50
C ILE A 122 -4.78 0.45 0.11
N LYS A 123 -5.20 0.42 -1.16
CA LYS A 123 -6.06 -0.60 -1.73
C LYS A 123 -5.50 -1.10 -3.05
N ASP A 124 -5.35 -2.41 -3.14
CA ASP A 124 -5.19 -3.09 -4.43
C ASP A 124 -6.56 -3.20 -5.10
N ASN A 125 -6.72 -2.60 -6.27
CA ASN A 125 -7.98 -2.53 -6.99
C ASN A 125 -8.35 -3.82 -7.72
N TYR A 126 -7.43 -4.78 -7.83
CA TYR A 126 -7.70 -6.07 -8.44
C TYR A 126 -8.10 -7.11 -7.41
N SER A 127 -7.30 -7.27 -6.35
CA SER A 127 -7.64 -8.22 -5.27
C SER A 127 -8.69 -7.68 -4.29
N GLN A 128 -8.91 -6.36 -4.28
CA GLN A 128 -9.70 -5.62 -3.28
C GLN A 128 -9.11 -5.68 -1.86
N ASN A 129 -7.90 -6.22 -1.68
CA ASN A 129 -7.21 -6.19 -0.40
C ASN A 129 -6.81 -4.76 -0.03
N SER A 130 -6.76 -4.48 1.26
CA SER A 130 -6.39 -3.17 1.77
C SER A 130 -5.50 -3.29 3.00
N ILE A 131 -4.59 -2.34 3.13
CA ILE A 131 -3.68 -2.21 4.27
C ILE A 131 -3.52 -0.74 4.64
N THR A 132 -2.98 -0.51 5.83
CA THR A 132 -2.64 0.83 6.31
C THR A 132 -1.17 0.87 6.69
N GLY A 133 -0.48 1.93 6.25
CA GLY A 133 0.87 2.29 6.68
C GLY A 133 0.85 3.63 7.40
N SER A 134 1.82 3.89 8.28
CA SER A 134 1.92 5.19 8.94
C SER A 134 3.36 5.58 9.20
N VAL A 135 3.62 6.88 9.15
CA VAL A 135 4.93 7.49 9.43
C VAL A 135 4.75 8.83 10.11
N GLU A 136 5.62 9.09 11.08
CA GLU A 136 5.62 10.34 11.83
C GLU A 136 6.47 11.41 11.14
N PHE A 137 6.08 12.67 11.30
CA PHE A 137 6.88 13.83 10.92
C PHE A 137 6.68 14.94 11.95
N ASP A 138 7.63 15.88 12.02
CA ASP A 138 7.57 16.99 12.97
C ASP A 138 7.38 18.32 12.23
N LEU A 139 6.53 19.18 12.77
CA LEU A 139 6.52 20.62 12.47
C LEU A 139 7.31 21.32 13.58
N THR A 140 8.42 21.96 13.22
CA THR A 140 9.32 22.67 14.16
C THR A 140 9.37 24.15 13.86
N GLU A 141 9.91 24.97 14.76
CA GLU A 141 10.29 26.36 14.41
C GLU A 141 11.51 26.42 13.49
#